data_AF-A0A958UIX9-F1
#
_entry.id   AF-A0A958UIX9-F1
#
_cell.length_a   1.000
_cell.length_b   1.000
_cell.length_c   1.000
_cell.angle_alpha   90.00
_cell.angle_beta   90.00
_cell.angle_gamma   90.00
#
_symmetry.space_group_name_H-M   'P 1'
#
loop_
_entity.id
_entity.type
_entity.pdbx_description
1 polymer ?
#
loop_
_entity_poly.entity_id
_entity_poly.type
_entity_poly.pdbx_seq_one_letter_code
_entity_poly.pdbx_strand_id
1 'polypeptide(L)'
;MKFSKSLSILLLGTLLVACSTNPFTGKQTLALVPNSQILPMAFQQYQEFLSENKVVNNTADSRMVKSVGQKIAAAAERYLTANGYAGYLADYRWEYNLV
;
A
#
# COMPACT_ATOMS: atom_id res chain seq x y z
N MET A 1 21.47 -36.92 5.67
CA MET A 1 22.01 -35.81 6.50
C MET A 1 22.55 -34.62 5.70
N LYS A 2 23.13 -34.78 4.50
CA LYS A 2 23.58 -33.64 3.68
C LYS A 2 22.40 -32.84 3.06
N PHE A 3 21.33 -33.53 2.65
CA PHE A 3 20.15 -32.93 2.03
C PHE A 3 19.35 -32.00 2.96
N SER A 4 19.18 -32.35 4.25
CA SER A 4 18.48 -31.45 5.19
C SER A 4 19.32 -30.21 5.54
N LYS A 5 20.64 -30.34 5.62
CA LYS A 5 21.55 -29.20 5.81
C LYS A 5 21.53 -28.26 4.59
N SER A 6 21.51 -28.82 3.38
CA SER A 6 21.34 -28.03 2.15
C SER A 6 19.98 -27.32 2.09
N LEU A 7 18.91 -27.97 2.53
CA LEU A 7 17.57 -27.38 2.58
C LEU A 7 17.47 -26.25 3.64
N SER A 8 18.08 -26.42 4.81
CA SER A 8 18.13 -25.37 5.84
C SER A 8 18.96 -24.16 5.39
N ILE A 9 20.07 -24.38 4.67
CA ILE A 9 20.89 -23.28 4.12
C ILE A 9 20.12 -22.54 3.01
N LEU A 10 19.39 -23.26 2.17
CA LEU A 10 18.55 -22.65 1.13
C LEU A 10 17.42 -21.81 1.74
N LEU A 11 16.75 -22.33 2.77
CA LEU A 11 15.68 -21.63 3.49
C LEU A 11 16.20 -20.39 4.24
N LEU A 12 17.39 -20.47 4.83
CA LEU A 12 18.02 -19.32 5.48
C LEU A 12 18.46 -18.27 4.45
N GLY A 13 18.92 -18.72 3.27
CA GLY A 13 19.23 -17.87 2.14
C GLY A 13 18.01 -17.10 1.62
N THR A 14 16.85 -17.75 1.47
CA THR A 14 15.63 -17.09 0.99
C THR A 14 15.07 -16.06 1.96
N LEU A 15 15.26 -16.25 3.27
CA LEU A 15 14.86 -15.28 4.29
C LEU A 15 15.69 -13.98 4.22
N LEU A 16 16.96 -14.06 3.81
CA LEU A 16 17.84 -12.89 3.69
C LEU A 16 17.52 -12.02 2.47
N VAL A 17 16.95 -12.59 1.39
CA VAL A 17 16.50 -11.86 0.20
C VAL A 17 15.05 -11.36 0.27
N ALA A 18 14.30 -11.71 1.33
CA ALA A 18 12.91 -11.28 1.48
C ALA A 18 12.76 -9.83 1.98
N CYS A 19 13.85 -9.19 2.41
CA CYS A 19 13.86 -7.77 2.76
C CYS A 19 13.78 -6.91 1.49
N SER A 20 12.82 -5.99 1.44
CA SER A 20 12.66 -5.01 0.37
C SER A 20 12.89 -3.60 0.89
N THR A 21 13.44 -2.74 0.02
CA THR A 21 13.69 -1.34 0.36
C THR A 21 12.39 -0.55 0.20
N ASN A 22 11.97 0.12 1.27
CA ASN A 22 10.80 0.99 1.21
C ASN A 22 11.13 2.25 0.39
N PRO A 23 10.40 2.54 -0.70
CA PRO A 23 10.72 3.66 -1.61
C PRO A 23 10.51 5.05 -0.99
N PHE A 24 9.80 5.14 0.14
CA PHE A 24 9.56 6.40 0.84
C PHE A 24 10.57 6.68 1.95
N THR A 25 11.05 5.64 2.63
CA THR A 25 11.94 5.80 3.81
C THR A 25 13.36 5.33 3.58
N GLY A 26 13.63 4.57 2.51
CA GLY A 26 14.93 3.94 2.24
C GLY A 26 15.28 2.80 3.19
N LYS A 27 14.41 2.46 4.16
CA LYS A 27 14.66 1.38 5.12
C LYS A 27 14.36 0.01 4.51
N GLN A 28 15.17 -0.98 4.84
CA GLN A 28 14.87 -2.38 4.53
C GLN A 28 13.78 -2.88 5.47
N THR A 29 12.71 -3.43 4.89
CA THR A 29 11.57 -3.97 5.64
C THR A 29 11.19 -5.33 5.10
N LEU A 30 10.76 -6.22 5.99
CA LEU A 30 10.23 -7.52 5.64
C LEU A 30 8.72 -7.43 5.44
N ALA A 31 8.26 -7.53 4.18
CA ALA A 31 6.84 -7.55 3.85
C ALA A 31 6.36 -9.01 3.77
N LEU A 32 5.86 -9.53 4.89
CA LEU A 32 5.43 -10.94 5.00
C LEU A 32 4.10 -11.24 4.29
N VAL A 33 3.26 -10.21 4.11
CA VAL A 33 1.92 -10.34 3.55
C VAL A 33 1.86 -9.56 2.23
N PRO A 34 1.44 -10.18 1.12
CA PRO A 34 1.37 -9.50 -0.17
C PRO A 34 0.16 -8.56 -0.26
N ASN A 35 0.28 -7.52 -1.10
CA ASN A 35 -0.80 -6.56 -1.37
C ASN A 35 -2.08 -7.22 -1.90
N SER A 36 -1.96 -8.35 -2.62
CA SER A 36 -3.10 -9.13 -3.11
C SER A 36 -3.99 -9.67 -1.99
N GLN A 37 -3.47 -9.78 -0.77
CA GLN A 37 -4.25 -10.14 0.42
C GLN A 37 -4.66 -8.90 1.23
N ILE A 38 -3.74 -7.93 1.39
CA ILE A 38 -4.00 -6.72 2.21
C ILE A 38 -5.07 -5.83 1.57
N LEU A 39 -4.96 -5.53 0.27
CA LEU A 39 -5.81 -4.54 -0.38
C LEU A 39 -7.28 -4.94 -0.40
N PRO A 40 -7.68 -6.20 -0.73
CA PRO A 40 -9.08 -6.60 -0.66
C PRO A 40 -9.67 -6.46 0.76
N MET A 41 -8.91 -6.83 1.79
CA MET A 41 -9.35 -6.66 3.18
C MET A 41 -9.51 -5.17 3.53
N ALA A 42 -8.57 -4.33 3.12
CA ALA A 42 -8.65 -2.88 3.34
C ALA A 42 -9.88 -2.26 2.64
N PHE A 43 -10.19 -2.69 1.40
CA PHE A 43 -11.37 -2.23 0.68
C PHE A 43 -12.67 -2.67 1.36
N GLN A 44 -12.74 -3.92 1.83
CA GLN A 44 -13.89 -4.42 2.58
C GLN A 44 -14.11 -3.61 3.87
N GLN A 45 -13.05 -3.40 4.66
CA GLN A 45 -13.13 -2.65 5.91
C GLN A 45 -13.49 -1.18 5.68
N TYR A 46 -12.98 -0.57 4.60
CA TYR A 46 -13.37 0.77 4.21
C TYR A 46 -14.86 0.87 3.85
N GLN A 47 -15.37 -0.11 3.10
CA GLN A 47 -16.78 -0.15 2.72
C GLN A 47 -17.70 -0.34 3.94
N GLU A 48 -17.29 -1.18 4.89
CA GLU A 48 -17.96 -1.37 6.19
C GLU A 48 -18.01 -0.05 6.96
N PHE A 49 -16.87 0.64 7.10
CA PHE A 49 -16.79 1.95 7.75
C PHE A 49 -17.74 2.98 7.12
N LEU A 50 -17.81 3.06 5.78
CA LEU A 50 -18.73 3.97 5.09
C LEU A 50 -20.21 3.58 5.27
N SER A 51 -20.51 2.32 5.53
CA SER A 51 -21.88 1.86 5.77
C SER A 51 -22.37 2.20 7.18
N GLU A 52 -21.45 2.24 8.15
CA GLU A 52 -21.74 2.54 9.55
C GLU A 52 -21.74 4.04 9.86
N ASN A 53 -21.19 4.87 8.96
CA ASN A 53 -21.02 6.29 9.18
C ASN A 53 -21.65 7.14 8.07
N LYS A 54 -22.07 8.37 8.41
CA LYS A 54 -22.73 9.26 7.46
C LYS A 54 -21.71 10.01 6.61
N VAL A 55 -21.67 9.70 5.31
CA VAL A 55 -20.85 10.46 4.36
C VAL A 55 -21.44 11.85 4.08
N VAL A 56 -20.63 12.88 4.29
CA VAL A 56 -20.93 14.28 3.95
C VAL A 56 -20.65 14.52 2.46
N ASN A 57 -21.69 14.88 1.73
CA ASN A 57 -21.65 15.08 0.28
C ASN A 57 -22.02 16.51 -0.11
N ASN A 58 -21.48 16.96 -1.25
CA ASN A 58 -21.81 18.25 -1.88
C ASN A 58 -21.55 19.52 -1.05
N THR A 59 -20.75 19.44 0.01
CA THR A 59 -20.33 20.62 0.80
C THR A 59 -19.02 21.21 0.28
N ALA A 60 -18.69 22.43 0.70
CA ALA A 60 -17.39 23.02 0.40
C ALA A 60 -16.25 22.17 1.00
N ASP A 61 -16.45 21.67 2.22
CA ASP A 61 -15.45 20.86 2.92
C ASP A 61 -15.27 19.49 2.29
N SER A 62 -16.35 18.82 1.86
CA SER A 62 -16.23 17.51 1.20
C SER A 62 -15.51 17.63 -0.14
N ARG A 63 -15.74 18.74 -0.89
CA ARG A 63 -14.98 19.06 -2.10
C ARG A 63 -13.51 19.39 -1.80
N MET A 64 -13.24 20.12 -0.73
CA MET A 64 -11.88 20.44 -0.30
C MET A 64 -11.10 19.16 0.04
N VAL A 65 -11.65 18.27 0.88
CA VAL A 65 -11.04 16.99 1.24
C VAL A 65 -10.71 16.17 0.00
N LYS A 66 -11.67 16.03 -0.92
CA LYS A 66 -11.46 15.32 -2.18
C LYS A 66 -10.35 15.95 -3.03
N SER A 67 -10.33 17.28 -3.15
CA SER A 67 -9.31 17.99 -3.94
C SER A 67 -7.92 17.84 -3.35
N VAL A 68 -7.76 17.99 -2.03
CA VAL A 68 -6.46 17.82 -1.35
C VAL A 68 -5.98 16.38 -1.45
N GLY A 69 -6.86 15.40 -1.21
CA GLY A 69 -6.54 13.98 -1.37
C GLY A 69 -6.03 13.65 -2.77
N GLN A 70 -6.73 14.11 -3.81
CA GLN A 70 -6.31 13.91 -5.21
C GLN A 70 -4.95 14.54 -5.52
N LYS A 71 -4.66 15.74 -4.99
CA LYS A 71 -3.33 16.37 -5.13
C LYS A 71 -2.24 15.53 -4.47
N ILE A 72 -2.51 14.95 -3.29
CA ILE A 72 -1.57 14.08 -2.59
C ILE A 72 -1.32 12.80 -3.39
N ALA A 73 -2.35 12.13 -3.89
CA ALA A 73 -2.19 10.93 -4.73
C ALA A 73 -1.35 11.22 -5.99
N ALA A 74 -1.64 12.32 -6.67
CA ALA A 74 -0.88 12.73 -7.85
C ALA A 74 0.58 13.05 -7.52
N ALA A 75 0.84 13.71 -6.39
CA ALA A 75 2.20 13.99 -5.93
C ALA A 75 2.97 12.72 -5.58
N ALA A 76 2.32 11.75 -4.93
CA ALA A 76 2.91 10.46 -4.59
C ALA A 76 3.29 9.66 -5.84
N GLU A 77 2.39 9.56 -6.83
CA GLU A 77 2.67 8.86 -8.10
C GLU A 77 3.83 9.53 -8.85
N ARG A 78 3.84 10.87 -8.91
CA ARG A 78 4.93 11.63 -9.53
C ARG A 78 6.26 11.38 -8.84
N TYR A 79 6.28 11.38 -7.51
CA TYR A 79 7.49 11.11 -6.74
C TYR A 79 8.00 9.69 -7.01
N LEU A 80 7.14 8.67 -6.92
CA LEU A 80 7.54 7.28 -7.13
C LEU A 80 8.04 7.04 -8.56
N THR A 81 7.33 7.58 -9.56
CA THR A 81 7.76 7.48 -10.96
C THR A 81 9.13 8.13 -11.16
N ALA A 82 9.37 9.32 -10.61
CA ALA A 82 10.66 10.00 -10.69
C ALA A 82 11.80 9.23 -10.00
N ASN A 83 11.47 8.39 -9.01
CA ASN A 83 12.44 7.56 -8.28
C ASN A 83 12.53 6.11 -8.79
N GLY A 84 12.00 5.81 -9.99
CA GLY A 84 12.13 4.49 -10.63
C GLY A 84 11.08 3.45 -10.20
N TYR A 85 10.03 3.87 -9.49
CA TYR A 85 8.93 3.02 -9.01
C TYR A 85 7.63 3.28 -9.80
N ALA A 86 7.72 3.46 -11.12
CA ALA A 86 6.55 3.67 -11.96
C ALA A 86 5.56 2.49 -11.82
N GLY A 87 4.27 2.81 -11.61
CA GLY A 87 3.22 1.78 -11.43
C GLY A 87 3.16 1.15 -10.03
N TYR A 88 3.99 1.59 -9.07
CA TYR A 88 3.95 1.08 -7.70
C TYR A 88 2.58 1.25 -7.02
N LEU A 89 1.80 2.27 -7.41
CA LEU A 89 0.47 2.53 -6.87
C LEU A 89 -0.68 2.03 -7.79
N ALA A 90 -0.41 1.20 -8.80
CA ALA A 90 -1.41 0.81 -9.80
C ALA A 90 -2.64 0.09 -9.20
N ASP A 91 -2.44 -0.66 -8.12
CA ASP A 91 -3.51 -1.39 -7.43
C ASP A 91 -4.30 -0.53 -6.44
N TYR A 92 -3.86 0.70 -6.17
CA TYR A 92 -4.52 1.60 -5.23
C TYR A 92 -5.81 2.16 -5.84
N ARG A 93 -6.88 2.14 -5.04
CA ARG A 93 -8.19 2.70 -5.38
C ARG A 93 -8.43 3.94 -4.51
N TRP A 94 -7.86 5.06 -4.93
CA TRP A 94 -7.93 6.32 -4.18
C TRP A 94 -9.37 6.82 -4.09
N GLU A 95 -9.90 6.85 -2.87
CA GLU A 95 -11.22 7.40 -2.55
C GLU A 95 -11.12 8.32 -1.33
N TYR A 96 -11.82 9.46 -1.40
CA TYR A 96 -11.75 10.50 -0.38
C TYR A 96 -13.17 10.96 -0.06
N ASN A 97 -13.63 10.60 1.12
CA ASN A 97 -14.94 10.94 1.65
C ASN A 97 -14.77 11.73 2.94
N LEU A 98 -15.62 12.75 3.13
CA LEU A 98 -15.78 13.41 4.41
C LEU A 98 -16.89 12.67 5.15
N VAL A 99 -16.65 12.32 6.41
CA VAL A 99 -17.55 11.57 7.29
C VAL A 99 -17.71 12.35 8.59
#